data_AF-A0A947B5Z8-F1
#
_entry.id   AF-A0A947B5Z8-F1
#
_cell.length_a   1.000
_cell.length_b   1.000
_cell.length_c   1.000
_cell.angle_alpha   90.00
_cell.angle_beta   90.00
_cell.angle_gamma   90.00
#
_symmetry.space_group_name_H-M   'P 1'
#
loop_
_entity.id
_entity.type
_entity.pdbx_description
1 polymer ?
#
loop_
_entity_poly.entity_id
_entity_poly.type
_entity_poly.pdbx_seq_one_letter_code
_entity_poly.pdbx_strand_id
1 'polypeptide(L)'
;PFWLAVVISIIAMDLTIYLQHVMVHAIPVLWRVHRVHHADLDIDVTTGARFHPIEILLSMLIKFAIIVLLGPPILAVVIFEILLNAMAMFNHGNIHLPGRLDRLLRRIVVTPDMHRVHHSVEADETNSNFGFNLPWWDFLFGTYRAQPRAGHKEMIIGIRDYRTIKDVLWLPGMLWLPFRGKKC
;
A
#
# COMPACT_ATOMS: atom_id res chain seq x y z
N PRO A 1 -23.08 -1.09 -21.15
CA PRO A 1 -24.05 -0.75 -20.07
C PRO A 1 -23.40 0.13 -19.01
N PHE A 2 -24.12 1.09 -18.42
CA PHE A 2 -23.55 2.04 -17.45
C PHE A 2 -22.89 1.34 -16.25
N TRP A 3 -23.58 0.38 -15.63
CA TRP A 3 -23.04 -0.38 -14.49
C TRP A 3 -21.73 -1.11 -14.83
N LEU A 4 -21.61 -1.64 -16.06
CA LEU A 4 -20.42 -2.34 -16.51
C LEU A 4 -19.24 -1.37 -16.68
N ALA A 5 -19.50 -0.17 -17.20
CA ALA A 5 -18.49 0.89 -17.27
C ALA A 5 -18.00 1.27 -15.86
N VAL A 6 -18.91 1.40 -14.89
CA VAL A 6 -18.54 1.67 -13.49
C VAL A 6 -17.61 0.60 -12.93
N VAL A 7 -17.97 -0.67 -13.07
CA VAL A 7 -17.16 -1.79 -12.56
C VAL A 7 -15.79 -1.85 -13.23
N ILE A 8 -15.73 -1.73 -14.56
CA ILE A 8 -14.45 -1.75 -15.30
C ILE A 8 -13.57 -0.57 -14.89
N SER A 9 -14.14 0.63 -14.72
CA SER A 9 -13.39 1.80 -14.27
C SER A 9 -12.78 1.60 -12.87
N ILE A 10 -13.54 1.02 -11.92
CA ILE A 10 -13.02 0.72 -10.57
C ILE A 10 -11.84 -0.25 -10.65
N ILE A 11 -11.96 -1.33 -11.44
CA ILE A 11 -10.87 -2.32 -11.62
C ILE A 11 -9.65 -1.68 -12.28
N ALA A 12 -9.84 -0.82 -13.29
CA ALA A 12 -8.73 -0.13 -13.96
C ALA A 12 -8.02 0.88 -13.05
N MET A 13 -8.77 1.59 -12.21
CA MET A 13 -8.21 2.49 -11.21
C MET A 13 -7.47 1.71 -10.11
N ASP A 14 -7.95 0.54 -9.70
CA ASP A 14 -7.24 -0.32 -8.74
C ASP A 14 -5.92 -0.86 -9.33
N LEU A 15 -5.91 -1.26 -10.60
CA LEU A 15 -4.67 -1.60 -11.33
C LEU A 15 -3.70 -0.42 -11.35
N THR A 16 -4.20 0.81 -11.53
CA THR A 16 -3.36 2.01 -11.52
C THR A 16 -2.67 2.18 -10.17
N ILE A 17 -3.39 1.97 -9.06
CA ILE A 17 -2.81 2.04 -7.72
C ILE A 17 -1.79 0.92 -7.50
N TYR A 18 -2.08 -0.31 -7.94
CA TYR A 18 -1.11 -1.40 -7.91
C TYR A 18 0.18 -1.03 -8.65
N LEU A 19 0.08 -0.50 -9.89
CA LEU A 19 1.24 -0.09 -10.67
C LEU A 19 1.99 1.08 -10.03
N GLN A 20 1.27 2.06 -9.49
CA GLN A 20 1.86 3.15 -8.71
C GLN A 20 2.67 2.57 -7.54
N HIS A 21 2.11 1.60 -6.83
CA HIS A 21 2.73 0.99 -5.67
C HIS A 21 4.02 0.25 -6.03
N VAL A 22 3.99 -0.55 -7.10
CA VAL A 22 5.20 -1.18 -7.67
C VAL A 22 6.24 -0.13 -8.05
N MET A 23 5.84 0.96 -8.71
CA MET A 23 6.77 2.03 -9.12
C MET A 23 7.43 2.72 -7.93
N VAL A 24 6.69 3.00 -6.85
CA VAL A 24 7.27 3.66 -5.67
C VAL A 24 8.25 2.75 -4.91
N HIS A 25 8.12 1.43 -5.03
CA HIS A 25 9.13 0.49 -4.56
C HIS A 25 10.33 0.34 -5.50
N ALA A 26 10.09 0.29 -6.81
CA ALA A 26 11.12 0.00 -7.79
C ALA A 26 12.03 1.20 -8.11
N ILE A 27 11.51 2.44 -8.01
CA ILE A 27 12.25 3.65 -8.38
C ILE A 27 12.87 4.28 -7.11
N PRO A 28 14.21 4.34 -6.96
CA PRO A 28 14.84 4.75 -5.70
C PRO A 28 14.46 6.13 -5.17
N VAL A 29 14.15 7.07 -6.07
CA VAL A 29 13.71 8.43 -5.67
C VAL A 29 12.29 8.41 -5.12
N LEU A 30 11.41 7.59 -5.69
CA LEU A 30 10.04 7.44 -5.22
C LEU A 30 10.02 6.65 -3.90
N TRP A 31 10.85 5.62 -3.78
CA TRP A 31 11.00 4.83 -2.55
C TRP A 31 11.40 5.69 -1.36
N ARG A 32 12.25 6.70 -1.54
CA ARG A 32 12.62 7.62 -0.46
C ARG A 32 11.42 8.35 0.14
N VAL A 33 10.41 8.65 -0.68
CA VAL A 33 9.19 9.29 -0.22
C VAL A 33 8.28 8.24 0.41
N HIS A 34 8.11 7.10 -0.27
CA HIS A 34 7.24 6.02 0.18
C HIS A 34 7.71 5.33 1.46
N ARG A 35 9.02 5.26 1.73
CA ARG A 35 9.53 4.68 2.97
C ARG A 35 9.09 5.43 4.23
N VAL A 36 8.52 6.64 4.13
CA VAL A 36 7.88 7.31 5.27
C VAL A 36 6.72 6.47 5.80
N HIS A 37 5.96 5.87 4.90
CA HIS A 37 4.90 4.90 5.19
C HIS A 37 5.48 3.65 5.85
N HIS A 38 6.48 3.03 5.24
CA HIS A 38 7.17 1.83 5.77
C HIS A 38 8.06 2.07 6.99
N ALA A 39 8.31 3.31 7.39
CA ALA A 39 9.17 3.59 8.53
C ALA A 39 8.45 3.39 9.87
N ASP A 40 7.15 3.13 9.84
CA ASP A 40 6.42 2.79 11.05
C ASP A 40 7.02 1.55 11.73
N LEU A 41 7.12 1.57 13.05
CA LEU A 41 7.74 0.47 13.81
C LEU A 41 6.74 -0.61 14.20
N ASP A 42 5.46 -0.30 14.05
CA ASP A 42 4.35 -1.22 14.16
C ASP A 42 3.35 -0.91 13.04
N ILE A 43 2.34 -1.76 12.88
CA ILE A 43 1.28 -1.56 11.89
C ILE A 43 -0.07 -1.42 12.59
N ASP A 44 -0.73 -0.30 12.36
CA ASP A 44 -2.12 -0.09 12.75
C ASP A 44 -2.85 0.81 11.74
N VAL A 45 -4.13 1.11 12.02
CA VAL A 45 -4.97 1.90 11.12
C VAL A 45 -4.36 3.27 10.76
N THR A 46 -3.53 3.85 11.64
CA THR A 46 -2.87 5.14 11.41
C THR A 46 -1.72 5.04 10.42
N THR A 47 -1.06 3.87 10.30
CA THR A 47 -0.06 3.59 9.26
C THR A 47 -0.68 3.79 7.86
N GLY A 48 -1.96 3.43 7.70
CA GLY A 48 -2.72 3.65 6.46
C GLY A 48 -2.98 5.11 6.09
N ALA A 49 -2.65 6.08 6.96
CA ALA A 49 -2.72 7.52 6.70
C ALA A 49 -1.34 8.19 6.68
N ARG A 50 -0.27 7.41 6.87
CA ARG A 50 1.08 7.90 7.10
C ARG A 50 1.85 8.03 5.79
N PHE A 51 1.67 9.16 5.11
CA PHE A 51 2.34 9.46 3.84
C PHE A 51 3.03 10.81 3.86
N HIS A 52 4.11 10.93 3.11
CA HIS A 52 4.75 12.22 2.89
C HIS A 52 3.88 13.08 1.94
N PRO A 53 3.77 14.40 2.12
CA PRO A 53 2.96 15.26 1.25
C PRO A 53 3.31 15.16 -0.25
N ILE A 54 4.60 14.96 -0.57
CA ILE A 54 5.06 14.73 -1.96
C ILE A 54 4.40 13.48 -2.56
N GLU A 55 4.24 12.41 -1.79
CA GLU A 55 3.61 11.18 -2.27
C GLU A 55 2.12 11.38 -2.51
N ILE A 56 1.44 12.08 -1.59
CA ILE A 56 0.03 12.42 -1.74
C ILE A 56 -0.20 13.24 -3.02
N LEU A 57 0.64 14.27 -3.26
CA LEU A 57 0.58 15.08 -4.47
C LEU A 57 0.84 14.26 -5.74
N LEU A 58 1.86 13.41 -5.73
CA LEU A 58 2.17 12.55 -6.87
C LEU A 58 1.04 11.56 -7.17
N SER A 59 0.49 10.91 -6.14
CA SER A 59 -0.63 9.99 -6.29
C SER A 59 -1.87 10.70 -6.81
N MET A 60 -2.16 11.90 -6.30
CA MET A 60 -3.27 12.72 -6.79
C MET A 60 -3.12 13.06 -8.28
N LEU A 61 -1.92 13.44 -8.73
CA LEU A 61 -1.65 13.73 -10.14
C LEU A 61 -1.81 12.49 -11.03
N ILE A 62 -1.31 11.33 -10.60
CA ILE A 62 -1.47 10.06 -11.32
C ILE A 62 -2.96 9.70 -11.45
N LYS A 63 -3.72 9.79 -10.35
CA LYS A 63 -5.16 9.51 -10.37
C LYS A 63 -5.91 10.47 -11.30
N PHE A 64 -5.62 11.77 -11.24
CA PHE A 64 -6.23 12.73 -12.16
C PHE A 64 -5.89 12.45 -13.62
N ALA A 65 -4.63 12.12 -13.92
CA ALA A 65 -4.22 11.78 -15.28
C ALA A 65 -5.02 10.57 -15.82
N ILE A 66 -5.23 9.54 -15.00
CA ILE A 66 -6.02 8.36 -15.39
C ILE A 66 -7.52 8.68 -15.51
N ILE A 67 -8.07 9.54 -14.66
CA ILE A 67 -9.46 10.00 -14.79
C ILE A 67 -9.64 10.76 -16.11
N VAL A 68 -8.73 11.67 -16.45
CA VAL A 68 -8.79 12.42 -17.72
C VAL A 68 -8.62 11.49 -18.92
N LEU A 69 -7.71 10.53 -18.85
CA LEU A 69 -7.42 9.59 -19.93
C LEU A 69 -8.58 8.62 -20.20
N LEU A 70 -9.15 8.03 -19.16
CA LEU A 70 -10.19 7.01 -19.29
C LEU A 70 -11.59 7.59 -19.40
N GLY A 71 -11.81 8.83 -18.93
CA GLY A 71 -13.13 9.46 -18.83
C GLY A 71 -14.16 8.60 -18.09
N PRO A 72 -13.83 8.04 -16.89
CA PRO A 72 -14.72 7.13 -16.20
C PRO A 72 -16.00 7.86 -15.71
N PRO A 73 -17.11 7.15 -15.51
CA PRO A 73 -18.28 7.72 -14.85
C PRO A 73 -17.90 8.33 -13.49
N ILE A 74 -18.39 9.52 -13.16
CA ILE A 74 -18.12 10.18 -11.86
C ILE A 74 -18.45 9.25 -10.69
N LEU A 75 -19.54 8.49 -10.81
CA LEU A 75 -19.92 7.50 -9.81
C LEU A 75 -18.81 6.46 -9.54
N ALA A 76 -18.10 6.02 -10.58
CA ALA A 76 -16.99 5.08 -10.43
C ALA A 76 -15.82 5.70 -9.67
N VAL A 77 -15.48 6.96 -9.97
CA VAL A 77 -14.43 7.71 -9.27
C VAL A 77 -14.76 7.86 -7.79
N VAL A 78 -15.99 8.26 -7.47
CA VAL A 78 -16.44 8.45 -6.07
C VAL A 78 -16.40 7.13 -5.31
N ILE A 79 -16.94 6.04 -5.89
CA ILE A 79 -16.90 4.72 -5.27
C ILE A 79 -15.46 4.27 -5.06
N PHE A 80 -14.61 4.44 -6.07
CA PHE A 80 -13.20 4.07 -6.00
C PHE A 80 -12.47 4.81 -4.88
N GLU A 81 -12.66 6.13 -4.73
CA GLU A 81 -12.01 6.89 -3.66
C GLU A 81 -12.48 6.45 -2.26
N ILE A 82 -13.77 6.14 -2.11
CA ILE A 82 -14.30 5.59 -0.85
C ILE A 82 -13.66 4.23 -0.54
N LEU A 83 -13.63 3.33 -1.53
CA LEU A 83 -13.02 2.00 -1.39
C LEU A 83 -11.54 2.10 -1.07
N LEU A 84 -10.79 2.94 -1.79
CA LEU A 84 -9.37 3.17 -1.59
C LEU A 84 -9.09 3.61 -0.16
N ASN A 85 -9.81 4.60 0.38
CA ASN A 85 -9.58 5.07 1.74
C ASN A 85 -10.00 4.03 2.79
N ALA A 86 -11.14 3.35 2.60
CA ALA A 86 -11.58 2.29 3.50
C ALA A 86 -10.60 1.11 3.53
N MET A 87 -10.08 0.72 2.37
CA MET A 87 -9.09 -0.35 2.24
C MET A 87 -7.73 0.04 2.79
N ALA A 88 -7.34 1.31 2.69
CA ALA A 88 -6.13 1.81 3.36
C ALA A 88 -6.20 1.56 4.88
N MET A 89 -7.34 1.89 5.49
CA MET A 89 -7.58 1.65 6.92
C MET A 89 -7.67 0.16 7.25
N PHE A 90 -8.37 -0.63 6.42
CA PHE A 90 -8.56 -2.06 6.65
C PHE A 90 -7.25 -2.84 6.54
N ASN A 91 -6.50 -2.66 5.46
CA ASN A 91 -5.26 -3.42 5.19
C ASN A 91 -4.14 -3.12 6.19
N HIS A 92 -4.17 -1.95 6.82
CA HIS A 92 -3.24 -1.59 7.88
C HIS A 92 -3.79 -1.84 9.28
N GLY A 93 -5.05 -2.26 9.41
CA GLY A 93 -5.66 -2.49 10.70
C GLY A 93 -4.92 -3.56 11.50
N ASN A 94 -4.71 -3.32 12.80
CA ASN A 94 -4.16 -4.32 13.72
C ASN A 94 -5.24 -5.35 14.13
N ILE A 95 -5.89 -5.95 13.13
CA ILE A 95 -7.00 -6.90 13.28
C ILE A 95 -6.51 -8.28 12.86
N HIS A 96 -6.54 -9.22 13.79
CA HIS A 96 -6.27 -10.62 13.49
C HIS A 96 -7.54 -11.32 12.96
N LEU A 97 -7.48 -11.79 11.72
CA LEU A 97 -8.53 -12.62 11.13
C LEU A 97 -8.25 -14.10 11.39
N PRO A 98 -9.26 -14.91 11.77
CA PRO A 98 -9.10 -16.35 11.85
C PRO A 98 -8.55 -16.93 10.55
N GLY A 99 -7.55 -17.82 10.61
CA GLY A 99 -6.80 -18.24 9.42
C GLY A 99 -7.63 -18.87 8.29
N ARG A 100 -8.80 -19.46 8.58
CA ARG A 100 -9.74 -19.93 7.54
C ARG A 100 -10.43 -18.78 6.82
N LEU A 101 -10.83 -17.74 7.56
CA LEU A 101 -11.48 -16.56 7.02
C LEU A 101 -10.49 -15.76 6.18
N ASP A 102 -9.29 -15.50 6.71
CA ASP A 102 -8.22 -14.81 6.00
C ASP A 102 -7.87 -15.48 4.66
N ARG A 103 -7.71 -16.81 4.65
CA ARG A 103 -7.43 -17.59 3.43
C ARG A 103 -8.51 -17.46 2.36
N LEU A 104 -9.78 -17.32 2.76
CA LEU A 104 -10.88 -17.11 1.82
C LEU A 104 -10.88 -15.67 1.31
N LEU A 105 -10.75 -14.70 2.22
CA LEU A 105 -10.81 -13.27 1.90
C LEU A 105 -9.67 -12.82 0.99
N ARG A 106 -8.44 -13.31 1.20
CA ARG A 106 -7.27 -12.99 0.36
C ARG A 106 -7.39 -13.34 -1.12
N ARG A 107 -8.48 -14.00 -1.54
CA ARG A 107 -8.77 -14.26 -2.96
C ARG A 107 -9.55 -13.12 -3.63
N ILE A 108 -10.17 -12.25 -2.84
CA ILE A 108 -11.08 -11.20 -3.31
C ILE A 108 -10.71 -9.82 -2.80
N VAL A 109 -10.08 -9.74 -1.62
CA VAL A 109 -9.70 -8.49 -0.96
C VAL A 109 -8.32 -8.65 -0.34
N VAL A 110 -7.52 -7.60 -0.37
CA VAL A 110 -6.27 -7.58 0.40
C VAL A 110 -6.63 -7.56 1.89
N THR A 111 -6.04 -8.44 2.68
CA THR A 111 -6.34 -8.53 4.12
C THR A 111 -5.23 -7.90 4.95
N PRO A 112 -5.47 -7.59 6.25
CA PRO A 112 -4.43 -7.05 7.11
C PRO A 112 -3.17 -7.91 7.13
N ASP A 113 -3.31 -9.21 7.37
CA ASP A 113 -2.15 -10.11 7.38
C ASP A 113 -1.53 -10.30 5.98
N MET A 114 -2.20 -9.97 4.88
CA MET A 114 -1.58 -9.97 3.54
C MET A 114 -0.68 -8.76 3.36
N HIS A 115 -1.23 -7.58 3.63
CA HIS A 115 -0.50 -6.34 3.49
C HIS A 115 0.58 -6.19 4.56
N ARG A 116 0.41 -6.77 5.76
CA ARG A 116 1.43 -6.74 6.81
C ARG A 116 2.77 -7.34 6.36
N VAL A 117 2.77 -8.39 5.52
CA VAL A 117 4.01 -8.99 4.97
C VAL A 117 4.83 -7.97 4.19
N HIS A 118 4.13 -7.09 3.46
CA HIS A 118 4.73 -6.00 2.69
C HIS A 118 5.39 -4.92 3.57
N HIS A 119 5.02 -4.85 4.85
CA HIS A 119 5.66 -3.97 5.84
C HIS A 119 6.83 -4.61 6.60
N SER A 120 7.22 -5.82 6.20
CA SER A 120 8.40 -6.50 6.76
C SER A 120 9.68 -5.70 6.53
N VAL A 121 10.62 -5.83 7.46
CA VAL A 121 11.98 -5.31 7.35
C VAL A 121 12.85 -6.09 6.35
N GLU A 122 12.43 -7.29 5.96
CA GLU A 122 13.14 -8.15 5.00
C GLU A 122 12.79 -7.73 3.58
N ALA A 123 13.79 -7.31 2.80
CA ALA A 123 13.56 -6.69 1.48
C ALA A 123 12.78 -7.56 0.48
N ASP A 124 12.90 -8.89 0.55
CA ASP A 124 12.15 -9.82 -0.32
C ASP A 124 10.67 -9.96 0.10
N GLU A 125 10.35 -9.62 1.34
CA GLU A 125 8.98 -9.54 1.87
C GLU A 125 8.40 -8.15 1.65
N THR A 126 9.18 -7.08 1.87
CA THR A 126 8.77 -5.70 1.60
C THR A 126 8.38 -5.50 0.14
N ASN A 127 9.11 -6.12 -0.79
CA ASN A 127 8.84 -6.01 -2.23
C ASN A 127 7.90 -7.13 -2.71
N SER A 128 6.79 -7.33 -2.00
CA SER A 128 5.72 -8.28 -2.33
C SER A 128 4.37 -7.72 -1.89
N ASN A 129 3.25 -8.31 -2.32
CA ASN A 129 1.88 -7.92 -1.93
C ASN A 129 1.55 -6.42 -2.14
N PHE A 130 1.79 -5.91 -3.34
CA PHE A 130 1.54 -4.50 -3.71
C PHE A 130 0.06 -4.18 -3.95
N GLY A 131 -0.80 -5.19 -4.05
CA GLY A 131 -2.24 -5.03 -4.19
C GLY A 131 -2.82 -4.16 -3.08
N PHE A 132 -3.88 -3.42 -3.41
CA PHE A 132 -4.52 -2.50 -2.48
C PHE A 132 -5.98 -2.87 -2.21
N ASN A 133 -6.90 -2.73 -3.16
CA ASN A 133 -8.26 -3.26 -2.96
C ASN A 133 -8.31 -4.75 -3.37
N LEU A 134 -7.82 -5.06 -4.57
CA LEU A 134 -7.87 -6.41 -5.13
C LEU A 134 -6.49 -7.09 -5.07
N PRO A 135 -6.41 -8.35 -4.62
CA PRO A 135 -5.16 -9.11 -4.56
C PRO A 135 -4.78 -9.72 -5.92
N TRP A 136 -5.66 -9.61 -6.93
CA TRP A 136 -5.52 -10.29 -8.22
C TRP A 136 -4.25 -9.90 -8.97
N TRP A 137 -3.82 -8.65 -8.82
CA TRP A 137 -2.60 -8.15 -9.45
C TRP A 137 -1.37 -8.84 -8.88
N ASP A 138 -1.33 -9.11 -7.57
CA ASP A 138 -0.21 -9.83 -6.97
C ASP A 138 -0.11 -11.28 -7.46
N PHE A 139 -1.24 -11.93 -7.69
CA PHE A 139 -1.27 -13.25 -8.29
C PHE A 139 -0.87 -13.21 -9.76
N LEU A 140 -1.36 -12.23 -10.51
CA LEU A 140 -1.12 -12.10 -11.96
C LEU A 140 0.34 -11.78 -12.27
N PHE A 141 0.96 -10.90 -11.48
CA PHE A 141 2.34 -10.45 -11.69
C PHE A 141 3.36 -11.18 -10.81
N GLY A 142 2.93 -12.17 -10.04
CA GLY A 142 3.83 -13.03 -9.26
C GLY A 142 4.47 -12.34 -8.05
N THR A 143 3.86 -11.29 -7.52
CA THR A 143 4.32 -10.56 -6.33
C THR A 143 3.64 -11.03 -5.05
N TYR A 144 2.74 -12.02 -5.12
CA TYR A 144 2.06 -12.56 -3.95
C TYR A 144 3.00 -13.34 -3.02
N ARG A 145 2.97 -12.99 -1.73
CA ARG A 145 3.62 -13.72 -0.63
C ARG A 145 2.63 -14.03 0.48
N ALA A 146 2.38 -15.31 0.71
CA ALA A 146 1.36 -15.74 1.67
C ALA A 146 1.74 -15.47 3.13
N GLN A 147 3.02 -15.68 3.49
CA GLN A 147 3.51 -15.64 4.87
C GLN A 147 4.91 -15.01 4.92
N PRO A 148 5.23 -14.26 5.99
CA PRO A 148 6.59 -13.84 6.27
C PRO A 148 7.40 -15.00 6.86
N ARG A 149 8.72 -14.97 6.71
CA ARG A 149 9.66 -16.03 7.11
C ARG A 149 9.59 -16.32 8.62
N ALA A 150 9.41 -15.29 9.43
CA ALA A 150 9.28 -15.41 10.89
C ALA A 150 7.84 -15.67 11.36
N GLY A 151 6.85 -15.70 10.45
CA GLY A 151 5.43 -15.66 10.80
C GLY A 151 4.97 -14.27 11.29
N HIS A 152 3.67 -13.98 11.22
CA HIS A 152 3.13 -12.64 11.49
C HIS A 152 3.37 -12.10 12.91
N LYS A 153 3.63 -12.97 13.88
CA LYS A 153 3.88 -12.58 15.27
C LYS A 153 5.31 -12.12 15.52
N GLU A 154 6.28 -12.81 14.93
CA GLU A 154 7.71 -12.57 15.16
C GLU A 154 8.35 -11.74 14.04
N MET A 155 7.60 -11.42 12.98
CA MET A 155 8.10 -10.55 11.93
C MET A 155 8.40 -9.15 12.45
N ILE A 156 9.51 -8.59 12.00
CA ILE A 156 9.92 -7.23 12.37
C ILE A 156 9.35 -6.28 11.31
N ILE A 157 8.55 -5.33 11.76
CA ILE A 157 7.99 -4.25 10.93
C ILE A 157 8.99 -3.08 10.84
N GLY A 158 8.93 -2.36 9.74
CA GLY A 158 9.66 -1.12 9.53
C GLY A 158 10.82 -1.26 8.55
N ILE A 159 11.72 -0.27 8.53
CA ILE A 159 12.94 -0.28 7.72
C ILE A 159 14.19 -0.44 8.60
N ARG A 160 15.24 -1.09 8.06
CA ARG A 160 16.46 -1.44 8.83
C ARG A 160 17.19 -0.22 9.38
N ASP A 161 17.38 0.79 8.54
CA ASP A 161 18.29 1.90 8.82
C ASP A 161 17.64 3.05 9.63
N TYR A 162 16.31 3.04 9.78
CA TYR A 162 15.58 4.10 10.47
C TYR A 162 14.62 3.52 11.48
N ARG A 163 15.08 3.43 12.73
CA ARG A 163 14.32 2.83 13.83
C ARG A 163 14.22 3.69 15.09
N THR A 164 14.74 4.92 15.05
CA THR A 164 14.66 5.81 16.21
C THR A 164 13.33 6.55 16.23
N ILE A 165 12.73 6.68 17.41
CA ILE A 165 11.44 7.38 17.62
C ILE A 165 11.44 8.78 16.99
N LYS A 166 12.55 9.51 17.11
CA LYS A 166 12.67 10.87 16.56
C LYS A 166 12.61 10.90 15.03
N ASP A 167 13.10 9.86 14.38
CA ASP A 167 13.14 9.79 12.92
C ASP A 167 11.79 9.32 12.36
N VAL A 168 11.10 8.45 13.09
CA VAL A 168 9.94 7.72 12.54
C VAL A 168 8.63 7.96 13.27
N LEU A 169 8.56 8.66 14.40
CA LEU A 169 7.26 8.96 15.04
C LEU A 169 7.00 10.46 15.16
N TRP A 170 8.03 11.29 15.02
CA TRP A 170 7.89 12.73 15.09
C TRP A 170 7.71 13.32 13.69
N LEU A 171 6.76 14.24 13.55
CA LEU A 171 6.44 14.87 12.26
C LEU A 171 7.68 15.46 11.55
N PRO A 172 8.59 16.21 12.21
CA PRO A 172 9.80 16.69 11.56
C PRO A 172 10.72 15.56 11.08
N GLY A 173 10.82 14.47 11.84
CA GLY A 173 11.59 13.29 11.46
C GLY A 173 11.04 12.63 10.20
N MET A 174 9.72 12.40 10.17
CA MET A 174 9.03 11.81 9.02
C MET A 174 9.14 12.67 7.76
N LEU A 175 9.00 14.00 7.90
CA LEU A 175 9.15 14.93 6.77
C LEU A 175 10.59 15.02 6.27
N TRP A 176 11.59 14.88 7.15
CA TRP A 176 12.98 14.90 6.74
C TRP A 176 13.48 13.54 6.23
N LEU A 177 12.77 12.46 6.57
CA LEU A 177 13.18 11.09 6.28
C LEU A 177 13.54 10.90 4.81
N PRO A 178 12.78 11.34 3.78
CA PRO A 178 13.14 11.13 2.37
C PRO A 178 14.50 11.72 1.96
N PHE A 179 15.00 12.70 2.70
CA PHE A 179 16.22 13.45 2.38
C PHE A 179 17.46 12.93 3.12
N ARG A 180 17.31 11.91 3.99
CA ARG A 180 18.42 11.33 4.76
C ARG A 180 19.01 10.10 4.08
N GLY A 181 20.32 9.87 4.25
CA GLY A 181 21.02 8.64 3.85
C GLY A 181 21.36 8.54 2.34
N LYS A 182 22.29 7.63 2.02
CA LYS A 182 22.60 7.24 0.63
C LYS A 182 21.69 6.07 0.21
N LYS A 183 21.45 5.98 -1.10
CA LYS A 183 20.55 5.04 -1.82
C LYS A 183 20.40 3.68 -1.11
N CYS A 184 19.16 3.31 -0.76
CA CYS A 184 18.77 1.91 -0.68
C CYS A 184 18.55 1.41 -2.11
#